data_AF-A0A7K0LI38-F1
#
_entry.id   AF-A0A7K0LI38-F1
#
_cell.length_a   1.000
_cell.length_b   1.000
_cell.length_c   1.000
_cell.angle_alpha   90.00
_cell.angle_beta   90.00
_cell.angle_gamma   90.00
#
_symmetry.space_group_name_H-M   'P 1'
#
loop_
_entity.id
_entity.type
_entity.pdbx_description
1 polymer ?
#
loop_
_entity_poly.entity_id
_entity_poly.type
_entity_poly.pdbx_seq_one_letter_code
_entity_poly.pdbx_strand_id
1 'polypeptide(L)'
;ALGGVSTALFGMIGVLGARIWIESKVNFADSTNLLIAASALIIGIADYSWTRGDYTFTGIVNATLVAVIGYRVLHAISDARGK
;
A
#
# COMPACT_ATOMS: atom_id res chain seq x y z
N ALA A 1 19.82 -20.86 11.55
CA ALA A 1 20.00 -19.54 12.20
C ALA A 1 19.62 -18.37 11.28
N LEU A 2 20.18 -18.28 10.06
CA LEU A 2 19.96 -17.14 9.14
C LEU A 2 18.50 -16.89 8.73
N GLY A 3 17.69 -17.94 8.53
CA GLY A 3 16.28 -17.80 8.13
C GLY A 3 15.38 -17.11 9.18
N GLY A 4 15.69 -17.26 10.47
CA GLY A 4 14.95 -16.58 11.54
C GLY A 4 15.26 -15.08 11.57
N VAL A 5 16.54 -14.73 11.39
CA VAL A 5 16.99 -13.33 11.32
C VAL A 5 16.41 -12.64 10.08
N SER A 6 16.45 -13.28 8.91
CA SER A 6 15.87 -12.69 7.69
C SER A 6 14.36 -12.48 7.82
N THR A 7 13.63 -13.43 8.40
CA THR A 7 12.18 -13.30 8.62
C THR A 7 11.87 -12.14 9.57
N ALA A 8 12.63 -12.00 10.66
CA ALA A 8 12.49 -10.87 11.59
C ALA A 8 12.80 -9.52 10.91
N LEU A 9 13.85 -9.46 10.08
CA LEU A 9 14.20 -8.25 9.32
C LEU A 9 13.07 -7.86 8.35
N PHE A 10 12.51 -8.80 7.60
CA PHE A 10 11.36 -8.54 6.72
C PHE A 10 10.13 -8.08 7.49
N GLY A 11 9.84 -8.70 8.64
CA GLY A 11 8.76 -8.28 9.53
C GLY A 11 8.92 -6.84 10.04
N MET A 12 10.13 -6.45 10.43
CA MET A 12 10.43 -5.09 10.87
C MET A 12 10.24 -4.06 9.76
N ILE A 13 10.58 -4.39 8.51
CA ILE A 13 10.33 -3.50 7.36
C ILE A 13 8.82 -3.25 7.18
N GLY A 14 8.00 -4.31 7.30
CA GLY A 14 6.54 -4.17 7.22
C GLY A 14 5.97 -3.28 8.32
N VAL A 15 6.40 -3.49 9.57
CA VAL A 15 5.96 -2.66 10.72
C VAL A 15 6.44 -1.22 10.57
N LEU A 16 7.64 -0.99 10.05
CA LEU A 16 8.15 0.36 9.76
C LEU A 16 7.25 1.09 8.75
N GLY A 17 6.78 0.40 7.71
CA GLY A 17 5.81 0.97 6.77
C GLY A 17 4.53 1.45 7.46
N ALA A 18 3.93 0.62 8.31
CA ALA A 18 2.75 1.00 9.09
C ALA A 18 3.04 2.17 10.03
N ARG A 19 4.22 2.17 10.66
CA ARG A 19 4.67 3.25 11.55
C ARG A 19 4.76 4.59 10.84
N ILE A 20 5.27 4.63 9.59
CA ILE A 20 5.36 5.87 8.80
C ILE A 20 3.97 6.51 8.62
N TRP A 21 2.92 5.73 8.34
CA TRP A 21 1.57 6.27 8.20
C TRP A 21 1.00 6.81 9.52
N ILE A 22 1.25 6.11 10.63
CA ILE A 22 0.83 6.55 11.96
C ILE A 22 1.53 7.84 12.35
N GLU A 23 2.85 7.91 12.17
CA GLU A 23 3.66 9.11 12.46
C GLU A 23 3.28 10.29 11.57
N SER A 24 2.91 10.01 10.31
CA SER A 24 2.36 11.00 9.37
C SER A 24 0.92 11.41 9.69
N LYS A 25 0.32 10.86 10.76
CA LYS A 25 -1.05 11.13 11.21
C LYS A 25 -2.10 10.85 10.13
N VAL A 26 -1.92 9.78 9.35
CA VAL A 26 -2.93 9.32 8.40
C VAL A 26 -4.21 8.98 9.16
N ASN A 27 -5.33 9.60 8.78
CA ASN A 27 -6.62 9.33 9.41
C ASN A 27 -7.22 8.03 8.86
N PHE A 28 -7.00 6.91 9.55
CA PHE A 28 -7.58 5.60 9.20
C PHE A 28 -9.07 5.45 9.56
N ALA A 29 -9.67 6.41 10.28
CA ALA A 29 -11.12 6.43 10.47
C ALA A 29 -11.86 6.94 9.21
N ASP A 30 -11.15 7.68 8.35
CA ASP A 30 -11.64 7.98 7.02
C ASP A 30 -11.62 6.71 6.15
N SER A 31 -12.81 6.33 5.65
CA SER A 31 -12.97 5.09 4.89
C SER A 31 -12.19 5.09 3.57
N THR A 32 -11.96 6.26 2.97
CA THR A 32 -11.19 6.41 1.74
C THR A 32 -9.71 6.10 2.01
N ASN A 33 -9.12 6.73 3.03
CA ASN A 33 -7.75 6.45 3.44
C ASN A 33 -7.54 4.99 3.84
N LEU A 34 -8.48 4.42 4.61
CA LEU A 34 -8.42 3.02 5.02
C LEU A 34 -8.43 2.07 3.82
N LEU A 35 -9.30 2.32 2.84
CA LEU A 35 -9.39 1.51 1.63
C LEU A 35 -8.09 1.56 0.80
N ILE A 36 -7.51 2.76 0.64
CA ILE A 36 -6.24 2.95 -0.09
C ILE A 36 -5.12 2.18 0.60
N ALA A 37 -4.97 2.35 1.93
CA ALA A 37 -3.92 1.69 2.68
C ALA A 37 -4.08 0.16 2.67
N ALA A 38 -5.29 -0.35 2.88
CA ALA A 38 -5.58 -1.78 2.88
C ALA A 38 -5.34 -2.43 1.51
N SER A 39 -5.77 -1.78 0.43
CA SER A 39 -5.56 -2.28 -0.93
C SER A 39 -4.09 -2.28 -1.32
N ALA A 40 -3.36 -1.20 -1.05
CA ALA A 40 -1.92 -1.15 -1.29
C ALA A 40 -1.16 -2.25 -0.51
N LEU A 41 -1.55 -2.48 0.76
CA LEU A 41 -0.95 -3.51 1.60
C LEU A 41 -1.14 -4.92 1.03
N ILE A 42 -2.39 -5.28 0.68
CA ILE A 42 -2.69 -6.63 0.17
C ILE A 42 -2.04 -6.87 -1.20
N ILE A 43 -2.07 -5.89 -2.09
CA ILE A 43 -1.43 -5.99 -3.42
C ILE A 43 0.08 -6.22 -3.29
N GLY A 44 0.73 -5.55 -2.33
CA GLY A 44 2.15 -5.71 -2.05
C GLY A 44 2.48 -7.08 -1.44
N ILE A 45 1.76 -7.49 -0.40
CA ILE A 45 2.02 -8.76 0.32
C ILE A 45 1.71 -9.98 -0.55
N ALA A 46 0.64 -9.93 -1.34
CA ALA A 46 0.25 -11.04 -2.20
C ALA A 46 1.01 -11.09 -3.54
N ASP A 47 1.97 -10.19 -3.74
CA ASP A 47 2.77 -10.02 -4.96
C ASP A 47 1.93 -10.06 -6.25
N TYR A 48 0.86 -9.26 -6.27
CA TYR A 48 0.00 -9.17 -7.45
C TYR A 48 0.83 -8.62 -8.61
N SER A 49 1.13 -9.49 -9.57
CA SER A 49 2.02 -9.19 -10.68
C SER A 49 1.35 -9.48 -12.01
N TRP A 50 1.71 -8.70 -13.01
CA TRP A 50 1.22 -8.86 -14.37
C TRP A 50 2.27 -8.39 -15.37
N THR A 51 2.24 -9.00 -16.54
CA THR A 51 3.17 -8.71 -17.63
C THR A 51 2.41 -8.18 -18.83
N ARG A 52 3.00 -7.19 -19.50
CA ARG A 52 2.49 -6.66 -20.76
C ARG A 52 3.65 -6.30 -21.69
N GLY A 53 3.74 -7.05 -22.79
CA GLY A 53 4.92 -6.99 -23.66
C GLY A 53 6.17 -7.39 -22.88
N ASP A 54 7.20 -6.54 -22.95
CA ASP A 54 8.49 -6.78 -22.30
C ASP A 54 8.56 -6.25 -20.85
N TYR A 55 7.46 -5.71 -20.32
CA TYR A 55 7.42 -5.11 -18.98
C TYR A 55 6.64 -6.00 -18.00
N THR A 56 7.25 -6.24 -16.84
CA THR A 56 6.62 -6.94 -15.70
C THR A 56 6.46 -5.98 -14.53
N PHE A 57 5.22 -5.84 -14.09
CA PHE A 57 4.86 -5.02 -12.92
C PHE A 57 4.63 -5.95 -11.74
N THR A 58 5.49 -5.83 -10.72
CA THR A 58 5.47 -6.66 -9.51
C THR A 58 4.61 -6.05 -8.41
N GLY A 59 4.38 -6.80 -7.32
CA GLY A 59 3.52 -6.40 -6.22
C GLY A 59 3.86 -5.06 -5.61
N ILE A 60 5.14 -4.76 -5.36
CA ILE A 60 5.56 -3.47 -4.79
C ILE A 60 5.25 -2.30 -5.74
N VAL A 61 5.48 -2.48 -7.04
CA VAL A 61 5.18 -1.45 -8.04
C VAL A 61 3.68 -1.20 -8.10
N ASN A 62 2.88 -2.27 -8.14
CA ASN A 62 1.42 -2.17 -8.18
C ASN A 62 0.85 -1.59 -6.87
N ALA A 63 1.40 -1.95 -5.71
CA ALA A 63 1.02 -1.40 -4.41
C ALA A 63 1.28 0.12 -4.34
N THR A 64 2.44 0.55 -4.84
CA THR A 64 2.79 1.98 -4.90
C THR A 64 1.85 2.74 -5.83
N LEU A 65 1.51 2.15 -6.97
CA LEU A 65 0.56 2.74 -7.92
C LEU A 65 -0.82 2.94 -7.27
N VAL A 66 -1.32 1.93 -6.54
CA VAL A 66 -2.59 2.03 -5.82
C VAL A 66 -2.53 3.07 -4.69
N ALA A 67 -1.43 3.13 -3.93
CA ALA A 67 -1.28 4.13 -2.87
C ALA A 67 -1.33 5.57 -3.43
N VAL A 68 -0.60 5.85 -4.52
CA VAL A 68 -0.50 7.20 -5.08
C VAL A 68 -1.71 7.58 -5.92
N ILE A 69 -2.07 6.74 -6.90
CA ILE A 69 -3.18 7.03 -7.82
C ILE A 69 -4.51 6.87 -7.10
N GLY A 70 -4.66 5.80 -6.31
CA GLY A 70 -5.88 5.56 -5.53
C GLY A 70 -6.17 6.71 -4.57
N TYR A 71 -5.15 7.28 -3.92
CA TYR A 71 -5.31 8.48 -3.11
C TYR A 71 -5.92 9.65 -3.89
N ARG A 72 -5.31 10.01 -5.02
CA ARG A 72 -5.78 11.14 -5.84
C ARG A 72 -7.18 10.91 -6.38
N VAL A 73 -7.46 9.73 -6.92
CA VAL A 73 -8.73 9.41 -7.55
C VAL A 73 -9.85 9.31 -6.52
N LEU A 74 -9.65 8.58 -5.43
CA LEU A 74 -10.71 8.35 -4.45
C LEU A 74 -11.03 9.60 -3.64
N HIS A 75 -10.04 10.45 -3.34
CA HIS A 75 -10.32 11.75 -2.72
C HIS A 75 -11.05 12.67 -3.68
N ALA A 76 -10.65 12.75 -4.95
CA ALA A 76 -11.37 13.56 -5.94
C ALA A 76 -12.84 13.12 -6.08
N ILE A 77 -13.12 11.81 -6.02
CA ILE A 77 -14.48 11.27 -6.05
C ILE A 77 -15.24 11.58 -4.75
N SER A 78 -14.58 11.47 -3.59
CA SER A 78 -15.18 11.78 -2.29
C SER A 78 -15.61 13.24 -2.22
N ASP A 79 -14.72 14.16 -2.60
CA ASP A 79 -14.97 15.60 -2.62
C ASP A 79 -16.10 15.96 -3.58
N ALA A 80 -16.10 15.35 -4.78
CA ALA A 80 -17.17 15.55 -5.77
C ALA A 80 -18.55 15.03 -5.31
N ARG A 81 -18.59 14.09 -4.35
CA ARG A 81 -19.82 13.57 -3.75
C ARG A 81 -20.35 14.43 -2.59
N GLY A 82 -19.68 15.55 -2.28
CA GLY A 82 -20.16 16.52 -1.28
C GLY A 82 -20.19 15.98 0.15
N LYS A 83 -19.30 15.05 0.46
CA LYS A 83 -18.95 14.70 1.85
C LYS A 83 -17.78 15.53 2.32
#